data_AF-A0A963L3Z4-F1
#
_entry.id   AF-A0A963L3Z4-F1
#
_cell.length_a   1.000
_cell.length_b   1.000
_cell.length_c   1.000
_cell.angle_alpha   90.00
_cell.angle_beta   90.00
_cell.angle_gamma   90.00
#
_symmetry.space_group_name_H-M   'P 1'
#
loop_
_entity.id
_entity.type
_entity.pdbx_description
1 polymer ?
#
loop_
_entity_poly.entity_id
_entity_poly.type
_entity_poly.pdbx_seq_one_letter_code
_entity_poly.pdbx_strand_id
1 'polypeptide(L)'
;WVLHWVARLTKRAPQYSLALVVGAVAMTLGLALSFGLSALFAPLVLGVVVRTAEKRDLIADLEFGPAFELFFVALFVYAGANLHLQEMIAFAPAAGAYVLARSLGKWVGVSGTGLVMRWPLRMHGTVGLMLLPMAGMAIGLANTVSAQFPVLGAEVASIVLAAVAAFETFGPPVVARALSWAGEVHWDDDDRGLTQADAVMEPVNHAEPPTGDDARHG
;
A
#
# COMPACT_ATOMS: atom_id res chain seq x y z
N TRP A 1 21.45 -0.98 14.92
CA TRP A 1 22.75 -0.35 15.23
C TRP A 1 23.66 -0.21 14.02
N VAL A 2 24.03 -1.30 13.31
CA VAL A 2 24.86 -1.24 12.09
C VAL A 2 24.19 -0.44 10.97
N LEU A 3 22.90 -0.68 10.70
CA LEU A 3 22.16 0.04 9.65
C LEU A 3 22.12 1.57 9.89
N HIS A 4 21.87 1.98 11.13
CA HIS A 4 21.86 3.38 11.55
C HIS A 4 23.25 4.03 11.51
N TRP A 5 24.31 3.26 11.73
CA TRP A 5 25.68 3.76 11.62
C TRP A 5 26.09 3.94 10.15
N VAL A 6 25.77 2.98 9.29
CA VAL A 6 26.02 3.04 7.83
C VAL A 6 25.21 4.18 7.17
N ALA A 7 23.94 4.35 7.53
CA ALA A 7 23.10 5.44 7.02
C ALA A 7 23.64 6.84 7.37
N ARG A 8 24.38 6.98 8.48
CA ARG A 8 25.01 8.27 8.85
C ARG A 8 26.30 8.57 8.10
N LEU A 9 27.01 7.55 7.60
CA LEU A 9 28.20 7.73 6.78
C LEU A 9 27.86 8.12 5.32
N THR A 10 26.68 7.75 4.83
CA THR A 10 26.24 8.02 3.46
C THR A 10 25.22 9.15 3.43
N LYS A 11 25.64 10.38 3.68
CA LYS A 11 24.75 11.55 3.55
C LYS A 11 24.61 12.00 2.08
N ARG A 12 23.33 12.18 1.66
CA ARG A 12 22.77 13.20 0.71
C ARG A 12 22.22 12.82 -0.67
N ALA A 13 22.30 11.59 -1.18
CA ALA A 13 21.63 11.28 -2.47
C ALA A 13 20.50 10.23 -2.29
N PRO A 14 19.26 10.51 -2.74
CA PRO A 14 18.10 9.60 -2.63
C PRO A 14 18.37 8.18 -3.14
N GLN A 15 19.19 8.08 -4.19
CA GLN A 15 19.63 6.84 -4.83
C GLN A 15 20.36 5.86 -3.87
N TYR A 16 21.13 6.35 -2.91
CA TYR A 16 21.83 5.47 -1.95
C TYR A 16 20.88 4.91 -0.88
N SER A 17 19.83 5.67 -0.54
CA SER A 17 18.85 5.24 0.44
C SER A 17 18.00 4.08 -0.08
N LEU A 18 17.61 4.10 -1.36
CA LEU A 18 16.91 2.97 -1.99
C LEU A 18 17.76 1.70 -2.03
N ALA A 19 19.03 1.81 -2.43
CA ALA A 19 19.95 0.68 -2.44
C ALA A 19 20.15 0.09 -1.03
N LEU A 20 20.24 0.94 0.00
CA LEU A 20 20.31 0.49 1.40
C LEU A 20 19.05 -0.23 1.85
N VAL A 21 17.86 0.27 1.53
CA VAL A 21 16.59 -0.37 1.88
C VAL A 21 16.45 -1.71 1.18
N VAL A 22 16.65 -1.75 -0.15
CA VAL A 22 16.59 -2.99 -0.94
C VAL A 22 17.61 -4.01 -0.44
N GLY A 23 18.84 -3.58 -0.19
CA GLY A 23 19.89 -4.42 0.38
C GLY A 23 19.55 -4.97 1.77
N ALA A 24 18.99 -4.14 2.65
CA ALA A 24 18.55 -4.54 3.98
C ALA A 24 17.42 -5.57 3.92
N VAL A 25 16.42 -5.35 3.06
CA VAL A 25 15.30 -6.27 2.84
C VAL A 25 15.80 -7.59 2.24
N ALA A 26 16.64 -7.55 1.21
CA ALA A 26 17.20 -8.74 0.57
C ALA A 26 18.05 -9.56 1.53
N MET A 27 18.90 -8.91 2.33
CA MET A 27 19.71 -9.57 3.35
C MET A 27 18.83 -10.20 4.44
N THR A 28 17.82 -9.47 4.93
CA THR A 28 16.86 -9.99 5.91
C THR A 28 16.09 -11.19 5.37
N LEU A 29 15.68 -11.14 4.10
CA LEU A 29 14.99 -12.23 3.42
C LEU A 29 15.91 -13.46 3.28
N GLY A 30 17.16 -13.27 2.87
CA GLY A 30 18.15 -14.35 2.76
C GLY A 30 18.40 -15.03 4.12
N LEU A 31 18.56 -14.26 5.18
CA LEU A 31 18.68 -14.81 6.54
C LEU A 31 17.40 -15.54 6.96
N ALA A 32 16.23 -14.93 6.75
CA ALA A 32 14.95 -15.53 7.11
C ALA A 32 14.77 -16.91 6.45
N LEU A 33 15.05 -17.00 5.14
CA LEU A 33 14.98 -18.27 4.41
C LEU A 33 15.99 -19.30 4.93
N SER A 34 17.23 -18.90 5.27
CA SER A 34 18.24 -19.84 5.82
C SER A 34 17.86 -20.44 7.17
N PHE A 35 17.10 -19.70 7.99
CA PHE A 35 16.63 -20.16 9.30
C PHE A 35 15.21 -20.75 9.24
N GLY A 36 14.60 -20.86 8.06
CA GLY A 36 13.21 -21.34 7.91
C GLY A 36 12.16 -20.40 8.52
N LEU A 37 12.48 -19.11 8.64
CA LEU A 37 11.58 -18.07 9.15
C LEU A 37 10.66 -17.53 8.03
N SER A 38 9.58 -16.85 8.42
CA SER A 38 8.62 -16.28 7.47
C SER A 38 9.23 -15.15 6.64
N ALA A 39 9.19 -15.34 5.32
CA ALA A 39 9.63 -14.37 4.31
C ALA A 39 8.85 -13.04 4.33
N LEU A 40 7.66 -13.01 4.93
CA LEU A 40 6.80 -11.84 4.98
C LEU A 40 6.90 -11.13 6.34
N PHE A 41 6.98 -11.90 7.41
CA PHE A 41 7.06 -11.35 8.76
C PHE A 41 8.44 -10.75 9.05
N ALA A 42 9.53 -11.37 8.58
CA ALA A 42 10.87 -10.87 8.86
C ALA A 42 11.14 -9.46 8.27
N PRO A 43 10.79 -9.15 7.00
CA PRO A 43 10.88 -7.78 6.48
C PRO A 43 9.96 -6.78 7.20
N LEU A 44 8.78 -7.21 7.67
CA LEU A 44 7.88 -6.37 8.46
C LEU A 44 8.52 -5.99 9.80
N VAL A 45 9.10 -6.96 10.51
CA VAL A 45 9.82 -6.71 11.77
C VAL A 45 11.01 -5.79 11.53
N LEU A 46 11.76 -5.99 10.44
CA LEU A 46 12.84 -5.09 10.05
C LEU A 46 12.32 -3.65 9.91
N GLY A 47 11.23 -3.45 9.18
CA GLY A 47 10.60 -2.13 9.01
C GLY A 47 10.20 -1.48 10.34
N VAL A 48 9.55 -2.24 11.23
CA VAL A 48 9.16 -1.77 12.58
C VAL A 48 10.38 -1.39 13.42
N VAL A 49 11.43 -2.21 13.41
CA VAL A 49 12.68 -1.96 14.15
C VAL A 49 13.40 -0.73 13.60
N VAL A 50 13.48 -0.59 12.27
CA VAL A 50 14.07 0.60 11.63
C VAL A 50 13.29 1.84 12.01
N ARG A 51 11.96 1.85 11.85
CA ARG A 51 11.10 2.99 12.19
C ARG A 51 11.20 3.37 13.68
N THR A 52 11.29 2.39 14.57
CA THR A 52 11.41 2.64 16.02
C THR A 52 12.80 3.17 16.41
N ALA A 53 13.85 2.71 15.72
CA ALA A 53 15.22 3.15 15.99
C ALA A 53 15.56 4.51 15.37
N GLU A 54 14.75 4.96 14.43
CA GLU A 54 14.90 6.21 13.71
C GLU A 54 14.46 7.40 14.57
N LYS A 55 15.33 8.41 14.73
CA LYS A 55 15.08 9.58 15.58
C LYS A 55 14.93 10.90 14.81
N ARG A 56 15.18 10.88 13.51
CA ARG A 56 15.09 12.00 12.57
C ARG A 56 14.74 11.37 11.24
N ASP A 57 13.53 11.62 10.73
CA ASP A 57 12.89 10.95 9.58
C ASP A 57 13.75 11.00 8.28
N LEU A 58 14.76 10.16 8.19
CA LEU A 58 15.76 10.07 7.11
C LEU A 58 15.51 8.91 6.15
N ILE A 59 14.81 7.87 6.61
CA ILE A 59 14.48 6.60 5.94
C ILE A 59 12.97 6.41 5.90
N ALA A 60 12.26 6.84 6.95
CA ALA A 60 10.80 6.79 7.04
C ALA A 60 10.07 7.61 5.98
N ASP A 61 10.70 8.68 5.48
CA ASP A 61 10.12 9.64 4.52
C ASP A 61 10.69 9.44 3.11
N LEU A 62 11.22 8.25 2.82
CA LEU A 62 11.72 7.92 1.50
C LEU A 62 10.54 7.76 0.53
N GLU A 63 10.41 8.73 -0.38
CA GLU A 63 9.64 8.52 -1.60
C GLU A 63 10.38 7.50 -2.47
N PHE A 64 9.78 6.31 -2.62
CA PHE A 64 10.35 5.26 -3.46
C PHE A 64 10.35 5.62 -4.96
N GLY A 65 9.73 6.74 -5.32
CA GLY A 65 9.74 7.34 -6.64
C GLY A 65 9.09 6.46 -7.71
N PRO A 66 9.30 6.80 -9.00
CA PRO A 66 8.67 6.13 -10.13
C PRO A 66 8.96 4.62 -10.22
N ALA A 67 10.08 4.16 -9.63
CA ALA A 67 10.45 2.75 -9.64
C ALA A 67 9.44 1.87 -8.88
N PHE A 68 8.86 2.38 -7.80
CA PHE A 68 7.90 1.63 -6.98
C PHE A 68 6.50 1.63 -7.61
N GLU A 69 6.13 2.74 -8.24
CA GLU A 69 4.92 2.79 -9.09
C GLU A 69 5.01 1.76 -10.21
N LEU A 70 6.15 1.70 -10.90
CA LEU A 70 6.38 0.72 -11.96
C LEU A 70 6.32 -0.72 -11.42
N PHE A 71 6.82 -0.96 -10.21
CA PHE A 71 6.71 -2.26 -9.54
C PHE A 71 5.25 -2.65 -9.29
N PHE A 72 4.41 -1.73 -8.79
CA PHE A 72 2.98 -2.00 -8.62
C PHE A 72 2.29 -2.27 -9.96
N VAL A 73 2.56 -1.45 -10.97
CA VAL A 73 2.02 -1.68 -12.33
C VAL A 73 2.42 -3.05 -12.85
N ALA A 74 3.70 -3.44 -12.74
CA ALA A 74 4.18 -4.74 -13.15
C ALA A 74 3.52 -5.89 -12.37
N LEU A 75 3.33 -5.74 -11.06
CA LEU A 75 2.67 -6.74 -10.21
C LEU A 75 1.19 -6.92 -10.59
N PHE A 76 0.46 -5.84 -10.83
CA PHE A 76 -0.94 -5.90 -11.25
C PHE A 76 -1.09 -6.44 -12.67
N VAL A 77 -0.19 -6.07 -13.59
CA VAL A 77 -0.16 -6.65 -14.95
C VAL A 77 0.15 -8.14 -14.89
N TYR A 78 1.15 -8.56 -14.11
CA TYR A 78 1.49 -9.97 -13.95
C TYR A 78 0.33 -10.76 -13.32
N ALA A 79 -0.28 -10.24 -12.26
CA ALA A 79 -1.44 -10.85 -11.62
C ALA A 79 -2.64 -10.95 -12.59
N GLY A 80 -2.90 -9.89 -13.35
CA GLY A 80 -3.95 -9.87 -14.38
C GLY A 80 -3.66 -10.81 -15.55
N ALA A 81 -2.40 -10.94 -15.97
CA ALA A 81 -1.99 -11.86 -17.03
C ALA A 81 -2.14 -13.34 -16.64
N ASN A 82 -2.00 -13.65 -15.34
CA ASN A 82 -2.22 -15.00 -14.81
C ASN A 82 -3.70 -15.29 -14.47
N LEU A 83 -4.58 -14.30 -14.65
CA LEU A 83 -5.99 -14.42 -14.32
C LEU A 83 -6.75 -15.19 -15.41
N HIS A 84 -7.21 -16.38 -15.07
CA HIS A 84 -8.05 -17.19 -15.95
C HIS A 84 -9.51 -16.74 -15.80
N LEU A 85 -9.93 -15.76 -16.62
CA LEU A 85 -11.26 -15.11 -16.51
C LEU A 85 -12.42 -16.11 -16.51
N GLN A 86 -12.33 -17.18 -17.30
CA GLN A 86 -13.37 -18.20 -17.35
C GLN A 86 -13.52 -18.94 -16.01
N GLU A 87 -12.41 -19.31 -15.38
CA GLU A 87 -12.42 -19.93 -14.04
C GLU A 87 -12.85 -18.94 -12.97
N MET A 88 -12.41 -17.69 -13.06
CA MET A 88 -12.80 -16.62 -12.14
C MET A 88 -14.32 -16.43 -12.12
N ILE A 89 -14.96 -16.41 -13.30
CA ILE A 89 -16.42 -16.29 -13.42
C ILE A 89 -17.10 -17.57 -12.91
N ALA A 90 -16.57 -18.75 -13.23
CA ALA A 90 -17.12 -20.02 -12.76
C ALA A 90 -17.14 -20.11 -11.23
N PHE A 91 -16.08 -19.63 -10.58
CA PHE A 91 -15.93 -19.63 -9.12
C PHE A 91 -16.38 -18.33 -8.44
N ALA A 92 -16.97 -17.38 -9.17
CA ALA A 92 -17.44 -16.11 -8.61
C ALA A 92 -18.42 -16.27 -7.43
N PRO A 93 -19.36 -17.25 -7.42
CA PRO A 93 -20.21 -17.47 -6.24
C PRO A 93 -19.42 -17.88 -5.00
N ALA A 94 -18.41 -18.75 -5.17
CA ALA A 94 -17.53 -19.19 -4.09
C ALA A 94 -16.65 -18.03 -3.59
N ALA A 95 -16.13 -17.21 -4.50
CA ALA A 95 -15.40 -15.98 -4.17
C ALA A 95 -16.28 -14.98 -3.41
N GLY A 96 -17.53 -14.79 -3.81
CA GLY A 96 -18.49 -13.95 -3.10
C GLY A 96 -18.75 -14.44 -1.67
N ALA A 97 -19.01 -15.74 -1.51
CA ALA A 97 -19.17 -16.35 -0.20
C ALA A 97 -17.92 -16.18 0.68
N TYR A 98 -16.73 -16.39 0.10
CA TYR A 98 -15.46 -16.19 0.77
C TYR A 98 -15.24 -14.74 1.21
N VAL A 99 -15.46 -13.77 0.32
CA VAL A 99 -15.35 -12.33 0.63
C VAL A 99 -16.29 -11.96 1.76
N LEU A 100 -17.55 -12.39 1.72
CA LEU A 100 -18.54 -12.10 2.75
C LEU A 100 -18.15 -12.71 4.09
N ALA A 101 -17.88 -14.02 4.12
CA ALA A 101 -17.52 -14.74 5.34
C ALA A 101 -16.25 -14.14 5.98
N ARG A 102 -15.23 -13.84 5.18
CA ARG A 102 -13.98 -13.23 5.63
C ARG A 102 -14.21 -11.81 6.17
N SER A 103 -15.00 -11.01 5.46
CA SER A 103 -15.29 -9.63 5.86
C SER A 103 -16.06 -9.58 7.17
N LEU A 104 -17.11 -10.39 7.29
CA LEU A 104 -17.91 -10.53 8.50
C LEU A 104 -17.08 -11.07 9.66
N GLY A 105 -16.27 -12.11 9.44
CA GLY A 105 -15.40 -12.68 10.46
C GLY A 105 -14.41 -11.66 11.02
N LYS A 106 -13.75 -10.87 10.16
CA LYS A 106 -12.87 -9.79 10.58
C LYS A 106 -13.62 -8.70 11.34
N TRP A 107 -14.75 -8.26 10.80
CA TRP A 107 -15.53 -7.18 11.40
C TRP A 107 -16.08 -7.56 12.77
N VAL A 108 -16.69 -8.75 12.90
CA VAL A 108 -17.21 -9.27 14.17
C VAL A 108 -16.07 -9.51 15.16
N GLY A 109 -14.97 -10.13 14.72
CA GLY A 109 -13.82 -10.42 15.58
C GLY A 109 -13.21 -9.15 16.17
N VAL A 110 -12.91 -8.17 15.31
CA VAL A 110 -12.31 -6.90 15.73
C VAL A 110 -13.27 -6.08 16.57
N SER A 111 -14.53 -5.97 16.15
CA SER A 111 -15.56 -5.24 16.91
C SER A 111 -15.79 -5.88 18.28
N GLY A 112 -15.81 -7.21 18.35
CA GLY A 112 -15.94 -7.96 19.60
C GLY A 112 -14.75 -7.74 20.52
N THR A 113 -13.51 -7.80 19.99
CA THR A 113 -12.31 -7.50 20.79
C THR A 113 -12.28 -6.06 21.28
N GLY A 114 -12.68 -5.09 20.45
CA GLY A 114 -12.73 -3.69 20.83
C GLY A 114 -13.79 -3.42 21.89
N LEU A 115 -14.91 -4.14 21.88
CA LEU A 115 -15.91 -4.10 22.95
C LEU A 115 -15.33 -4.61 24.28
N VAL A 116 -14.62 -5.75 24.25
CA VAL A 116 -13.95 -6.32 25.45
C VAL A 116 -12.86 -5.37 25.98
N MET A 117 -12.11 -4.74 25.08
CA MET A 117 -11.05 -3.77 25.42
C MET A 117 -11.57 -2.35 25.71
N ARG A 118 -12.90 -2.13 25.66
CA ARG A 118 -13.56 -0.85 25.93
C ARG A 118 -13.09 0.30 25.03
N TRP A 119 -12.80 -0.01 23.77
CA TRP A 119 -12.50 1.00 22.76
C TRP A 119 -13.74 1.84 22.44
N PRO A 120 -13.58 3.09 21.98
CA PRO A 120 -14.71 3.90 21.53
C PRO A 120 -15.53 3.20 20.45
N LEU A 121 -16.86 3.31 20.51
CA LEU A 121 -17.78 2.64 19.58
C LEU A 121 -17.50 2.99 18.11
N ARG A 122 -17.07 4.23 17.88
CA ARG A 122 -16.65 4.75 16.57
C ARG A 122 -15.39 4.09 16.02
N MET A 123 -14.52 3.57 16.90
CA MET A 123 -13.21 3.03 16.53
C MET A 123 -13.27 1.53 16.26
N HIS A 124 -13.85 0.73 17.15
CA HIS A 124 -13.76 -0.74 16.98
C HIS A 124 -14.55 -1.27 15.77
N GLY A 125 -15.69 -0.65 15.44
CA GLY A 125 -16.47 -1.00 14.25
C GLY A 125 -15.81 -0.57 12.93
N THR A 126 -15.08 0.54 12.93
CA THR A 126 -14.43 1.10 11.73
C THR A 126 -13.09 0.44 11.46
N VAL A 127 -12.31 0.07 12.48
CA VAL A 127 -11.08 -0.72 12.32
C VAL A 127 -11.36 -2.05 11.63
N GLY A 128 -12.48 -2.71 11.96
CA GLY A 128 -12.89 -3.94 11.26
C GLY A 128 -13.10 -3.75 9.75
N LEU A 129 -13.64 -2.60 9.35
CA LEU A 129 -13.85 -2.24 7.94
C LEU A 129 -12.54 -1.83 7.24
N MET A 130 -11.63 -1.18 7.96
CA MET A 130 -10.31 -0.80 7.44
C MET A 130 -9.41 -2.01 7.14
N LEU A 131 -9.70 -3.16 7.77
CA LEU A 131 -8.95 -4.41 7.59
C LEU A 131 -9.46 -5.29 6.44
N LEU A 132 -10.47 -4.83 5.69
CA LEU A 132 -11.01 -5.58 4.55
C LEU A 132 -10.03 -5.72 3.37
N PRO A 133 -9.33 -4.65 2.93
CA PRO A 133 -8.44 -4.73 1.77
C PRO A 133 -7.38 -5.81 1.90
N MET A 134 -7.05 -6.43 0.76
CA MET A 134 -6.01 -7.45 0.66
C MET A 134 -5.47 -7.44 -0.77
N ALA A 135 -4.14 -7.40 -0.92
CA ALA A 135 -3.48 -7.23 -2.22
C ALA A 135 -2.36 -8.27 -2.43
N GLY A 136 -1.13 -7.80 -2.67
CA GLY A 136 0.02 -8.61 -3.10
C GLY A 136 0.36 -9.83 -2.23
N MET A 137 0.15 -9.75 -0.91
CA MET A 137 0.32 -10.90 -0.01
C MET A 137 -0.58 -12.08 -0.39
N ALA A 138 -1.82 -11.81 -0.81
CA ALA A 138 -2.78 -12.84 -1.25
C ALA A 138 -2.29 -13.56 -2.48
N ILE A 139 -1.85 -12.77 -3.45
CA ILE A 139 -1.42 -13.23 -4.78
C ILE A 139 -0.19 -14.12 -4.63
N GLY A 140 0.79 -13.71 -3.81
CA GLY A 140 1.98 -14.51 -3.54
C GLY A 140 1.67 -15.84 -2.85
N LEU A 141 0.75 -15.85 -1.87
CA LEU A 141 0.32 -17.08 -1.19
C LEU A 141 -0.47 -17.99 -2.13
N ALA A 142 -1.36 -17.43 -2.97
CA ALA A 142 -2.09 -18.18 -3.98
C ALA A 142 -1.13 -18.88 -4.95
N ASN A 143 -0.12 -18.16 -5.46
CA ASN A 143 0.91 -18.75 -6.33
C ASN A 143 1.69 -19.86 -5.63
N THR A 144 1.99 -19.69 -4.34
CA THR A 144 2.67 -20.73 -3.54
C THR A 144 1.79 -21.98 -3.41
N VAL A 145 0.49 -21.81 -3.17
CA VAL A 145 -0.47 -22.93 -3.10
C VAL A 145 -0.60 -23.62 -4.46
N SER A 146 -0.70 -22.87 -5.56
CA SER A 146 -0.73 -23.42 -6.92
C SER A 146 0.52 -24.23 -7.25
N ALA A 147 1.70 -23.77 -6.81
CA ALA A 147 2.94 -24.49 -7.02
C ALA A 147 3.01 -25.80 -6.21
N GLN A 148 2.44 -25.83 -4.99
CA GLN A 148 2.47 -27.01 -4.12
C GLN A 148 1.33 -28.01 -4.39
N PHE A 149 0.17 -27.53 -4.84
CA PHE A 149 -1.03 -28.31 -5.07
C PHE A 149 -1.63 -27.96 -6.45
N PRO A 150 -1.14 -28.56 -7.55
CA PRO A 150 -1.48 -28.11 -8.91
C PRO A 150 -2.97 -28.18 -9.26
N VAL A 151 -3.69 -29.19 -8.74
CA VAL A 151 -5.12 -29.41 -9.04
C VAL A 151 -6.00 -28.47 -8.23
N LEU A 152 -5.87 -28.47 -6.90
CA LEU A 152 -6.68 -27.63 -6.00
C LEU A 152 -6.24 -26.17 -5.99
N GLY A 153 -4.96 -25.91 -6.24
CA GLY A 153 -4.36 -24.60 -6.16
C GLY A 153 -4.82 -23.66 -7.26
N ALA A 154 -5.11 -24.18 -8.46
CA ALA A 154 -5.72 -23.39 -9.53
C ALA A 154 -7.10 -22.85 -9.12
N GLU A 155 -7.96 -23.70 -8.56
CA GLU A 155 -9.29 -23.30 -8.08
C GLU A 155 -9.18 -22.28 -6.93
N VAL A 156 -8.30 -22.54 -5.95
CA VAL A 156 -8.05 -21.63 -4.82
C VAL A 156 -7.50 -20.29 -5.31
N ALA A 157 -6.56 -20.29 -6.25
CA ALA A 157 -6.02 -19.08 -6.82
C ALA A 157 -7.09 -18.28 -7.55
N SER A 158 -7.95 -18.92 -8.34
CA SER A 158 -9.08 -18.28 -9.01
C SER A 158 -10.04 -17.61 -8.02
N ILE A 159 -10.38 -18.28 -6.91
CA ILE A 159 -11.21 -17.72 -5.83
C ILE A 159 -10.52 -16.53 -5.15
N VAL A 160 -9.23 -16.66 -4.80
CA VAL A 160 -8.47 -15.62 -4.11
C VAL A 160 -8.28 -14.40 -5.01
N LEU A 161 -7.95 -14.58 -6.28
CA LEU A 161 -7.79 -13.48 -7.24
C LEU A 161 -9.11 -12.74 -7.48
N ALA A 162 -10.23 -13.46 -7.59
CA ALA A 162 -11.56 -12.85 -7.66
C ALA A 162 -11.86 -12.01 -6.40
N ALA A 163 -11.52 -12.53 -5.22
CA ALA A 163 -11.69 -11.80 -3.96
C ALA A 163 -10.78 -10.57 -3.87
N VAL A 164 -9.53 -10.66 -4.32
CA VAL A 164 -8.61 -9.51 -4.42
C VAL A 164 -9.20 -8.45 -5.34
N ALA A 165 -9.67 -8.82 -6.54
CA ALA A 165 -10.30 -7.88 -7.46
C ALA A 165 -11.50 -7.14 -6.83
N ALA A 166 -12.35 -7.86 -6.09
CA ALA A 166 -13.45 -7.26 -5.35
C ALA A 166 -12.96 -6.30 -4.25
N PHE A 167 -11.97 -6.70 -3.46
CA PHE A 167 -11.42 -5.86 -2.40
C PHE A 167 -10.61 -4.66 -2.91
N GLU A 168 -9.96 -4.74 -4.06
CA GLU A 168 -9.31 -3.58 -4.68
C GLU A 168 -10.35 -2.59 -5.23
N THR A 169 -11.49 -3.08 -5.72
CA THR A 169 -12.57 -2.23 -6.24
C THR A 169 -13.34 -1.53 -5.12
N PHE A 170 -13.72 -2.27 -4.07
CA PHE A 170 -14.57 -1.75 -2.99
C PHE A 170 -13.81 -1.35 -1.73
N GLY A 171 -12.59 -1.85 -1.55
CA GLY A 171 -11.78 -1.60 -0.35
C GLY A 171 -11.44 -0.13 -0.14
N PRO A 172 -10.85 0.59 -1.12
CA PRO A 172 -10.48 1.99 -0.92
C PRO A 172 -11.68 2.89 -0.56
N PRO A 173 -12.85 2.82 -1.24
CA PRO A 173 -14.03 3.56 -0.82
C PRO A 173 -14.52 3.21 0.60
N VAL A 174 -14.50 1.93 0.96
CA VAL A 174 -14.93 1.48 2.30
C VAL A 174 -13.96 1.96 3.38
N VAL A 175 -12.65 1.90 3.15
CA VAL A 175 -11.62 2.41 4.08
C VAL A 175 -11.77 3.91 4.25
N ALA A 176 -11.90 4.68 3.17
CA ALA A 176 -12.07 6.13 3.24
C ALA A 176 -13.30 6.53 4.06
N ARG A 177 -14.41 5.81 3.88
CA ARG A 177 -15.63 6.00 4.67
C ARG A 177 -15.47 5.58 6.13
N ALA A 178 -14.77 4.48 6.38
CA ALA A 178 -14.48 4.02 7.74
C ALA A 178 -13.59 5.02 8.49
N LEU A 179 -12.63 5.65 7.81
CA LEU A 179 -11.73 6.67 8.38
C LEU A 179 -12.50 7.93 8.76
N SER A 180 -13.45 8.37 7.93
CA SER A 180 -14.32 9.50 8.28
C SER A 180 -15.25 9.18 9.45
N TRP A 181 -15.77 7.95 9.52
CA TRP A 181 -16.56 7.50 10.68
C TRP A 181 -15.76 7.38 11.97
N ALA A 182 -14.47 7.01 11.87
CA ALA A 182 -13.56 6.97 13.00
C ALA A 182 -13.29 8.38 13.56
N GLY A 183 -13.52 9.43 12.77
CA GLY A 183 -13.23 10.83 13.14
C GLY A 183 -11.78 11.25 12.86
N GLU A 184 -11.06 10.45 12.07
CA GLU A 184 -9.63 10.70 11.75
C GLU A 184 -9.46 11.64 10.54
N VAL A 185 -10.51 11.85 9.75
CA VAL A 185 -10.48 12.78 8.62
C VAL A 185 -10.85 14.18 9.09
N HIS A 186 -9.84 15.06 9.18
CA HIS A 186 -10.04 16.50 9.31
C HIS A 186 -9.98 17.08 7.90
N TRP A 187 -11.12 17.57 7.40
CA TRP A 187 -11.12 18.35 6.17
C TRP A 187 -10.63 19.75 6.54
N ASP A 188 -9.38 20.08 6.22
CA ASP A 188 -8.93 21.46 6.28
C ASP A 188 -9.75 22.27 5.27
N ASP A 189 -10.34 23.38 5.71
CA ASP A 189 -11.27 24.19 4.93
C ASP A 189 -10.64 24.84 3.67
N ASP A 190 -9.32 24.69 3.45
CA ASP A 190 -8.59 25.20 2.27
C ASP A 190 -8.81 24.38 0.99
N ASP A 191 -9.17 23.09 1.09
CA ASP A 191 -9.40 22.23 -0.10
C ASP A 191 -10.69 22.57 -0.86
N ARG A 192 -11.57 23.39 -0.28
CA ARG A 192 -12.81 23.87 -0.93
C ARG A 192 -12.59 25.05 -1.87
N GLY A 193 -11.40 25.67 -1.87
CA GLY A 193 -11.07 26.81 -2.74
C GLY A 193 -10.67 26.42 -4.17
N LEU A 194 -10.11 25.22 -4.35
CA LEU A 194 -9.44 24.82 -5.60
C LEU A 194 -10.35 24.13 -6.62
N THR A 195 -11.62 23.84 -6.27
CA THR A 195 -12.54 23.13 -7.18
C THR A 195 -13.50 24.02 -7.94
N GLN A 196 -13.59 25.33 -7.63
CA GLN A 196 -14.59 26.21 -8.27
C GLN A 196 -14.03 27.52 -8.85
N ALA A 197 -12.86 28.01 -8.42
CA ALA A 197 -12.31 29.29 -8.89
C ALA A 197 -11.38 29.17 -10.11
N ASP A 198 -10.57 28.09 -10.19
CA ASP A 198 -9.50 28.01 -11.20
C ASP A 198 -9.93 27.42 -12.55
N ALA A 199 -11.13 26.82 -12.63
CA ALA A 199 -11.63 26.22 -13.86
C ALA A 199 -12.14 27.23 -14.91
N VAL A 200 -12.21 28.53 -14.58
CA VAL A 200 -12.89 29.53 -15.43
C VAL A 200 -11.97 30.66 -15.92
N MET A 201 -10.78 30.89 -15.35
CA MET A 201 -10.01 32.12 -15.66
C MET A 201 -8.51 31.89 -15.83
N GLU A 202 -8.08 31.33 -16.97
CA GLU A 202 -6.88 31.83 -17.65
C GLU A 202 -6.84 31.47 -19.15
N PRO A 203 -6.98 32.43 -20.08
CA PRO A 203 -6.61 32.24 -21.47
C PRO A 203 -5.08 32.38 -21.62
N VAL A 204 -4.47 31.34 -22.17
CA VAL A 204 -3.04 31.28 -22.55
C VAL A 204 -2.68 32.46 -23.47
N ASN A 205 -1.75 33.32 -23.03
CA ASN A 205 -1.06 34.26 -23.92
C ASN A 205 0.46 34.13 -23.77
N HIS A 206 1.11 33.75 -24.87
CA HIS A 206 2.56 33.71 -25.02
C HIS A 206 3.10 35.11 -25.38
N ALA A 207 4.02 35.65 -24.59
CA ALA A 207 4.94 36.69 -25.03
C ALA A 207 6.28 36.62 -24.28
N GLU A 208 7.37 36.78 -25.03
CA GLU A 208 8.79 36.48 -24.77
C GLU A 208 9.48 37.15 -23.55
N PRO A 209 10.64 36.62 -23.11
CA PRO A 209 11.44 37.19 -22.02
C PRO A 209 12.21 38.46 -22.45
N PRO A 210 12.52 39.37 -21.50
CA PRO A 210 13.15 40.64 -21.82
C PRO A 210 14.62 40.48 -22.23
N THR A 211 14.95 40.99 -23.41
CA THR A 211 16.31 41.32 -23.86
C THR A 211 16.92 42.40 -22.96
N GLY A 212 18.15 42.16 -22.51
CA GLY A 212 18.90 43.11 -21.69
C GLY A 212 19.21 44.42 -22.43
N ASP A 213 19.25 45.50 -21.67
CA ASP A 213 19.99 46.70 -22.05
C ASP A 213 20.70 47.29 -20.82
N ASP A 214 21.94 47.64 -21.08
CA ASP A 214 22.95 48.20 -20.19
C ASP A 214 23.12 49.66 -20.62
N ALA A 215 22.61 50.63 -19.86
CA ALA A 215 22.91 52.04 -20.13
C ALA A 215 22.66 52.96 -18.92
N ARG A 216 23.77 53.23 -18.21
CA ARG A 216 24.30 54.55 -17.83
C ARG A 216 23.33 55.76 -17.69
N HIS A 217 23.63 56.53 -16.63
CA HIS A 217 23.48 57.98 -16.41
C HIS A 217 22.40 58.44 -15.43
N GLY A 218 22.84 59.18 -14.40
CA GLY A 218 22.03 59.98 -13.49
C GLY A 218 22.61 60.06 -12.10
#